data_AF-F9QDV8-F1
#
_entry.id   AF-F9QDV8-F1
#
_cell.length_a   1.000
_cell.length_b   1.000
_cell.length_c   1.000
_cell.angle_alpha   90.00
_cell.angle_beta   90.00
_cell.angle_gamma   90.00
#
_symmetry.space_group_name_H-M   'P 1'
#
loop_
_entity.id
_entity.type
_entity.pdbx_description
1 polymer ?
#
loop_
_entity_poly.entity_id
_entity_poly.type
_entity_poly.pdbx_seq_one_letter_code
_entity_poly.pdbx_strand_id
1 'polypeptide(L)'
;MLRCIKTKQKHLYNNHYLIKNSDEEIRLLHSKIIKTRLLKENQMSIIHFNECLRLIKENKTISQVSNIIKFQPKTIKRLLKISTTDKGDFVKKFKKVCPSCDNYINYVNYLDFNLLAEHLIFYKSKRTILHSKTIQDKWKSFVKFWNNEVKYFRENRFSKDFTKKSYKSFC
;
A
#
# COMPACT_ATOMS: atom_id res chain seq x y z
N MET A 1 -9.10 19.64 4.07
CA MET A 1 -8.31 19.66 5.33
C MET A 1 -7.07 18.77 5.17
N LEU A 2 -5.89 19.18 5.68
CA LEU A 2 -4.60 18.52 5.40
C LEU A 2 -4.49 17.12 6.06
N ARG A 3 -3.79 16.20 5.40
CA ARG A 3 -3.38 14.88 5.90
C ARG A 3 -1.88 14.72 5.71
N CYS A 4 -1.14 14.51 6.80
CA CYS A 4 0.30 14.34 6.77
C CYS A 4 0.66 12.86 6.91
N ILE A 5 1.31 12.29 5.90
CA ILE A 5 1.81 10.92 5.95
C ILE A 5 3.32 10.96 6.15
N LYS A 6 3.75 10.55 7.34
CA LYS A 6 5.16 10.51 7.72
C LYS A 6 5.90 9.43 6.91
N THR A 7 7.02 9.80 6.31
CA THR A 7 7.96 8.85 5.70
C THR A 7 8.81 8.21 6.81
N LYS A 8 9.28 6.98 6.59
CA LYS A 8 10.20 6.31 7.55
C LYS A 8 11.65 6.80 7.43
N GLN A 9 11.98 7.48 6.34
CA GLN A 9 13.34 7.94 6.06
C GLN A 9 13.47 9.41 6.46
N LYS A 10 14.31 9.71 7.46
CA LYS A 10 14.50 11.06 8.02
C LYS A 10 14.86 12.14 6.97
N HIS A 11 15.47 11.72 5.85
CA HIS A 11 15.92 12.63 4.78
C HIS A 11 14.87 12.91 3.71
N LEU A 12 13.74 12.19 3.70
CA LEU A 12 12.68 12.40 2.73
C LEU A 12 11.55 13.24 3.32
N TYR A 13 11.13 14.26 2.56
CA TYR A 13 9.98 15.08 2.93
C TYR A 13 8.72 14.23 3.17
N ASN A 14 7.97 14.58 4.21
CA ASN A 14 6.67 13.96 4.47
C ASN A 14 5.68 14.37 3.37
N ASN A 15 4.80 13.43 3.01
CA ASN A 15 3.80 13.70 1.98
C ASN A 15 2.57 14.35 2.62
N HIS A 16 2.15 15.48 2.04
CA HIS A 16 0.99 16.22 2.48
C HIS A 16 -0.14 16.08 1.47
N TYR A 17 -1.35 15.81 1.94
CA TYR A 17 -2.52 15.58 1.11
C TYR A 17 -3.69 16.48 1.52
N LEU A 18 -4.45 16.96 0.53
CA LEU A 18 -5.76 17.58 0.73
C LEU A 18 -6.84 16.71 0.09
N ILE A 19 -7.90 16.43 0.84
CA ILE A 19 -9.06 15.73 0.31
C ILE A 19 -9.93 16.74 -0.46
N LYS A 20 -10.25 16.44 -1.72
CA LYS A 20 -11.12 17.27 -2.57
C LYS A 20 -12.59 17.14 -2.17
N ASN A 21 -13.01 15.93 -1.85
CA ASN A 21 -14.41 15.63 -1.58
C ASN A 21 -14.82 15.99 -0.15
N SER A 22 -16.07 16.42 0.02
CA SER A 22 -16.71 16.56 1.32
C SER A 22 -17.05 15.20 1.93
N ASP A 23 -17.31 15.16 3.24
CA ASP A 23 -17.73 13.92 3.91
C ASP A 23 -19.06 13.39 3.36
N GLU A 24 -19.97 14.28 2.91
CA GLU A 24 -21.25 13.88 2.30
C GLU A 24 -21.05 13.25 0.91
N GLU A 25 -20.21 13.86 0.07
CA GLU A 25 -19.85 13.28 -1.23
C GLU A 25 -19.20 11.90 -1.08
N ILE A 26 -18.33 11.72 -0.07
CA ILE A 26 -17.72 10.42 0.22
C ILE A 26 -18.78 9.37 0.60
N ARG A 27 -19.81 9.74 1.37
CA ARG A 27 -20.93 8.84 1.71
C ARG A 27 -21.74 8.48 0.48
N LEU A 28 -22.09 9.46 -0.35
CA LEU A 28 -22.83 9.24 -1.60
C LEU A 28 -22.07 8.31 -2.55
N LEU A 29 -20.76 8.51 -2.70
CA LEU A 29 -19.89 7.63 -3.49
C LEU A 29 -19.88 6.20 -2.93
N HIS A 30 -19.81 6.05 -1.61
CA HIS A 30 -19.87 4.74 -0.99
C HIS A 30 -21.19 4.02 -1.26
N SER A 31 -22.32 4.71 -1.10
CA SER A 31 -23.65 4.18 -1.41
C SER A 31 -23.78 3.78 -2.89
N LYS A 32 -23.23 4.57 -3.82
CA LYS A 32 -23.18 4.23 -5.24
C LYS A 32 -22.43 2.94 -5.50
N ILE A 33 -21.27 2.74 -4.85
CA ILE A 33 -20.46 1.51 -5.02
C ILE A 33 -21.23 0.29 -4.54
N ILE A 34 -21.82 0.34 -3.33
CA ILE A 34 -22.57 -0.79 -2.76
C ILE A 34 -23.72 -1.19 -3.69
N LYS A 35 -24.45 -0.21 -4.24
CA LYS A 35 -25.56 -0.45 -5.18
C LYS A 35 -25.08 -1.05 -6.50
N THR A 36 -23.89 -0.69 -6.95
CA THR A 36 -23.36 -1.13 -8.26
C THR A 36 -22.67 -2.50 -8.17
N ARG A 37 -22.03 -2.81 -7.03
CA ARG A 37 -21.21 -4.01 -6.87
C ARG A 37 -21.08 -4.43 -5.42
N LEU A 38 -21.22 -5.73 -5.17
CA LEU A 38 -20.86 -6.34 -3.90
C LEU A 38 -19.33 -6.32 -3.72
N LEU A 39 -18.85 -5.58 -2.72
CA LEU A 39 -17.46 -5.66 -2.28
C LEU A 39 -17.23 -6.98 -1.55
N LYS A 40 -16.08 -7.62 -1.74
CA LYS A 40 -15.71 -8.81 -0.96
C LYS A 40 -15.49 -8.43 0.51
N GLU A 41 -15.76 -9.35 1.43
CA GLU A 41 -15.60 -9.12 2.88
C GLU A 41 -14.21 -8.55 3.25
N ASN A 42 -13.15 -9.05 2.60
CA ASN A 42 -11.77 -8.62 2.86
C ASN A 42 -11.30 -7.43 1.99
N GLN A 43 -12.20 -6.78 1.27
CA GLN A 43 -11.88 -5.64 0.43
C GLN A 43 -12.17 -4.33 1.19
N MET A 44 -11.15 -3.48 1.30
CA MET A 44 -11.29 -2.17 1.94
C MET A 44 -12.27 -1.29 1.15
N SER A 45 -13.32 -0.82 1.82
CA SER A 45 -14.31 0.09 1.25
C SER A 45 -13.86 1.55 1.33
N ILE A 46 -14.59 2.44 0.64
CA ILE A 46 -14.37 3.90 0.73
C ILE A 46 -14.43 4.39 2.18
N ILE A 47 -15.39 3.93 2.98
CA ILE A 47 -15.52 4.35 4.39
C ILE A 47 -14.31 3.91 5.20
N HIS A 48 -13.87 2.65 5.06
CA HIS A 48 -12.67 2.17 5.76
C HIS A 48 -11.43 2.99 5.39
N PHE A 49 -11.30 3.37 4.12
CA PHE A 49 -10.18 4.21 3.68
C PHE A 49 -10.29 5.65 4.21
N ASN A 50 -11.49 6.25 4.22
CA ASN A 50 -11.69 7.57 4.83
C ASN A 50 -11.35 7.56 6.32
N GLU A 51 -11.73 6.50 7.03
CA GLU A 51 -11.38 6.32 8.44
C GLU A 51 -9.87 6.21 8.65
N CYS A 52 -9.17 5.48 7.77
CA CYS A 52 -7.70 5.48 7.77
C CYS A 52 -7.12 6.91 7.66
N LEU A 53 -7.69 7.75 6.78
CA LEU A 53 -7.25 9.13 6.63
C LEU A 53 -7.59 10.00 7.86
N ARG A 54 -8.70 9.74 8.55
CA ARG A 54 -9.05 10.42 9.82
C ARG A 54 -8.04 10.07 10.91
N LEU A 55 -7.72 8.80 11.08
CA LEU A 55 -6.69 8.36 12.04
C LEU A 55 -5.30 8.93 11.72
N ILE A 56 -4.95 9.06 10.44
CA ILE A 56 -3.69 9.71 10.01
C ILE A 56 -3.69 11.20 10.37
N LYS A 57 -4.83 11.89 10.27
CA LYS A 57 -4.97 13.29 10.72
C LYS A 57 -4.64 13.43 12.21
N GLU A 58 -4.96 12.43 13.02
CA GLU A 58 -4.64 12.33 14.45
C GLU A 58 -3.19 11.85 14.71
N ASN A 59 -2.28 12.10 13.78
CA ASN A 59 -0.86 11.75 13.86
C ASN A 59 -0.55 10.26 13.97
N LYS A 60 -1.50 9.36 13.68
CA LYS A 60 -1.21 7.91 13.63
C LYS A 60 -0.45 7.55 12.36
N THR A 61 0.57 6.71 12.49
CA THR A 61 1.31 6.15 11.35
C THR A 61 0.47 5.11 10.61
N ILE A 62 0.78 4.86 9.33
CA ILE A 62 0.11 3.80 8.55
C ILE A 62 0.18 2.43 9.25
N SER A 63 1.27 2.14 9.97
CA SER A 63 1.41 0.89 10.73
C SER A 63 0.42 0.80 11.89
N GLN A 64 0.25 1.90 12.65
CA GLN A 64 -0.72 1.96 13.74
C GLN A 64 -2.16 1.88 13.20
N VAL A 65 -2.46 2.63 12.14
CA VAL A 65 -3.78 2.58 11.47
C VAL A 65 -4.09 1.18 10.96
N SER A 66 -3.11 0.51 10.37
CA SER A 66 -3.22 -0.86 9.90
C SER A 66 -3.63 -1.84 11.01
N ASN A 67 -3.07 -1.68 12.21
CA ASN A 67 -3.41 -2.50 13.37
C ASN A 67 -4.84 -2.21 13.87
N ILE A 68 -5.26 -0.94 13.87
CA ILE A 68 -6.61 -0.53 14.33
C ILE A 68 -7.70 -1.03 13.38
N ILE A 69 -7.54 -0.74 12.08
CA ILE A 69 -8.55 -1.01 11.05
C ILE A 69 -8.44 -2.47 10.54
N LYS A 70 -7.43 -3.23 10.99
CA LYS A 70 -7.19 -4.64 10.64
C LYS A 70 -6.99 -4.90 9.14
N PHE A 71 -6.45 -3.91 8.42
CA PHE A 71 -6.05 -4.05 7.01
C PHE A 71 -4.55 -3.87 6.84
N GLN A 72 -3.95 -4.61 5.91
CA GLN A 72 -2.51 -4.57 5.66
C GLN A 72 -2.02 -3.17 5.22
N PRO A 73 -0.84 -2.71 5.65
CA PRO A 73 -0.31 -1.38 5.30
C PRO A 73 -0.18 -1.16 3.79
N LYS A 74 0.13 -2.22 3.03
CA LYS A 74 0.22 -2.17 1.57
C LYS A 74 -1.11 -1.82 0.90
N THR A 75 -2.23 -2.23 1.49
CA THR A 75 -3.57 -1.94 0.97
C THR A 75 -3.88 -0.46 1.13
N ILE A 76 -3.62 0.11 2.31
CA ILE A 76 -3.80 1.54 2.59
C ILE A 76 -2.95 2.38 1.64
N LYS A 77 -1.66 2.04 1.48
CA LYS A 77 -0.75 2.74 0.55
C LYS A 77 -1.21 2.65 -0.90
N ARG A 78 -1.76 1.50 -1.31
CA ARG A 78 -2.27 1.31 -2.67
C ARG A 78 -3.49 2.19 -2.92
N LEU A 79 -4.46 2.24 -2.00
CA LEU A 79 -5.64 3.10 -2.14
C LEU A 79 -5.29 4.58 -2.09
N LEU A 80 -4.30 4.96 -1.28
CA LEU A 80 -3.74 6.31 -1.27
C LEU A 80 -3.18 6.67 -2.65
N LYS A 81 -2.37 5.80 -3.27
CA LYS A 81 -1.84 6.04 -4.62
C LYS A 81 -2.95 6.15 -5.67
N ILE A 82 -3.97 5.29 -5.60
CA ILE A 82 -5.11 5.30 -6.55
C ILE A 82 -5.92 6.59 -6.43
N SER A 83 -6.15 7.06 -5.20
CA SER A 83 -6.92 8.29 -4.95
C SER A 83 -6.10 9.56 -5.14
N THR A 84 -4.77 9.46 -5.29
CA THR A 84 -3.93 10.64 -5.50
C THR A 84 -4.06 11.11 -6.94
N THR A 85 -4.35 12.40 -7.11
CA THR A 85 -4.40 13.04 -8.43
C THR A 85 -3.01 13.49 -8.86
N ASP A 86 -2.73 13.46 -10.16
CA ASP A 86 -1.49 13.98 -10.75
C ASP A 86 -1.41 15.52 -10.75
N LYS A 87 -2.52 16.19 -10.39
CA LYS A 87 -2.68 17.66 -10.36
C LYS A 87 -2.47 18.22 -8.95
N GLY A 88 -1.35 17.90 -8.29
CA GLY A 88 -1.02 18.54 -7.02
C GLY A 88 -0.61 20.00 -7.22
N ASP A 89 -0.78 20.82 -6.18
CA ASP A 89 -0.51 22.25 -6.25
C ASP A 89 0.69 22.64 -5.39
N PHE A 90 1.53 23.52 -5.94
CA PHE A 90 2.55 24.23 -5.16
C PHE A 90 1.87 25.26 -4.27
N VAL A 91 2.15 25.19 -2.97
CA VAL A 91 1.64 26.19 -2.02
C VAL A 91 2.51 27.43 -2.18
N LYS A 92 1.91 28.59 -2.53
CA LYS A 92 2.62 29.87 -2.65
C LYS A 92 3.54 30.07 -1.44
N LYS A 93 4.77 30.54 -1.72
CA LYS A 93 6.01 30.70 -0.90
C LYS A 93 5.93 31.13 0.59
N PHE A 94 4.76 31.24 1.21
CA PHE A 94 4.60 31.65 2.61
C PHE A 94 4.10 30.51 3.51
N LYS A 95 5.08 29.78 4.04
CA LYS A 95 5.16 29.24 5.43
C LYS A 95 3.89 28.62 6.05
N LYS A 96 3.23 27.65 5.41
CA LYS A 96 2.42 26.70 6.20
C LYS A 96 3.32 25.56 6.68
N VAL A 97 3.68 25.63 7.97
CA VAL A 97 4.29 24.52 8.70
C VAL A 97 3.20 23.48 8.94
N CYS A 98 3.51 22.22 8.68
CA CYS A 98 2.60 21.13 8.96
C CYS A 98 2.51 20.90 10.47
N PRO A 99 1.33 21.06 11.12
CA PRO A 99 1.20 20.87 12.57
C PRO A 99 1.44 19.42 13.03
N SER A 100 1.49 18.47 12.10
CA SER A 100 1.73 17.05 12.39
C SER A 100 3.20 16.65 12.36
N CYS A 101 4.04 17.40 11.63
CA CYS A 101 5.44 17.02 11.41
C CYS A 101 6.43 18.17 11.40
N ASP A 102 5.98 19.38 11.67
CA ASP A 102 6.75 20.61 11.76
C ASP A 102 7.59 20.97 10.51
N ASN A 103 7.35 20.26 9.40
CA ASN A 103 7.97 20.54 8.11
C ASN A 103 7.18 21.60 7.34
N TYR A 104 7.90 22.43 6.58
CA TYR A 104 7.29 23.32 5.60
C TYR A 104 6.56 22.55 4.50
N ILE A 105 5.34 22.96 4.19
CA ILE A 105 4.54 22.39 3.13
C ILE A 105 4.82 23.18 1.83
N ASN A 106 5.73 22.66 1.02
CA ASN A 106 6.08 23.27 -0.28
C ASN A 106 5.13 22.81 -1.41
N TYR A 107 4.59 21.60 -1.28
CA TYR A 107 3.75 20.95 -2.28
C TYR A 107 2.71 20.08 -1.60
N VAL A 108 1.49 20.07 -2.15
CA VAL A 108 0.38 19.28 -1.63
C VAL A 108 -0.25 18.47 -2.74
N ASN A 109 -0.37 17.16 -2.49
CA ASN A 109 -1.12 16.26 -3.34
C ASN A 109 -2.61 16.37 -3.02
N TYR A 110 -3.47 16.13 -4.01
CA TYR A 110 -4.90 16.00 -3.75
C TYR A 110 -5.32 14.53 -3.74
N LEU A 111 -6.21 14.20 -2.83
CA LEU A 111 -6.94 12.94 -2.80
C LEU A 111 -8.36 13.16 -3.33
N ASP A 112 -8.70 12.42 -4.37
CA ASP A 112 -10.01 12.41 -5.00
C ASP A 112 -10.66 11.03 -4.83
N PHE A 113 -11.77 11.01 -4.11
CA PHE A 113 -12.55 9.80 -3.84
C PHE A 113 -13.33 9.33 -5.07
N ASN A 114 -13.53 10.17 -6.10
CA ASN A 114 -14.12 9.72 -7.36
C ASN A 114 -13.19 8.71 -8.06
N LEU A 115 -11.88 8.98 -8.08
CA LEU A 115 -10.87 8.05 -8.63
C LEU A 115 -10.89 6.71 -7.90
N LEU A 116 -11.03 6.76 -6.56
CA LEU A 116 -11.17 5.55 -5.76
C LEU A 116 -12.48 4.81 -6.06
N ALA A 117 -13.58 5.53 -6.22
CA ALA A 117 -14.88 4.95 -6.52
C ALA A 117 -14.89 4.28 -7.89
N GLU A 118 -14.37 4.94 -8.91
CA GLU A 118 -14.17 4.40 -10.25
C GLU A 118 -13.31 3.13 -10.20
N HIS A 119 -12.20 3.17 -9.44
CA HIS A 119 -11.38 1.98 -9.24
C HIS A 119 -12.18 0.83 -8.62
N LEU A 120 -12.97 1.09 -7.58
CA LEU A 120 -13.73 0.04 -6.91
C LEU A 120 -14.87 -0.53 -7.78
N ILE A 121 -15.49 0.31 -8.61
CA ILE A 121 -16.55 -0.10 -9.55
C ILE A 121 -15.95 -0.89 -10.73
N PHE A 122 -15.02 -0.29 -11.46
CA PHE A 122 -14.57 -0.77 -12.76
C PHE A 122 -13.39 -1.74 -12.71
N TYR A 123 -12.63 -1.80 -11.61
CA TYR A 123 -11.54 -2.76 -11.51
C TYR A 123 -12.12 -4.16 -11.32
N LYS A 124 -12.37 -4.86 -12.45
CA LYS A 124 -12.32 -6.33 -12.51
C LYS A 124 -11.00 -6.68 -11.85
N SER A 125 -11.04 -7.34 -10.68
CA SER A 125 -9.84 -7.71 -9.96
C SER A 125 -8.89 -8.45 -10.91
N LYS A 126 -7.87 -7.77 -11.45
CA LYS A 126 -6.67 -8.46 -11.93
C LYS A 126 -6.20 -9.23 -10.70
N ARG A 127 -6.44 -10.54 -10.75
CA ARG A 127 -6.26 -11.54 -9.69
C ARG A 127 -5.41 -10.95 -8.57
N THR A 128 -6.03 -10.47 -7.50
CA THR A 128 -5.35 -10.56 -6.23
C THR A 128 -5.17 -12.05 -6.04
N ILE A 129 -4.00 -12.53 -6.43
CA ILE A 129 -3.43 -13.81 -6.01
C ILE A 129 -3.29 -13.65 -4.49
N LEU A 130 -4.41 -13.73 -3.78
CA LEU A 130 -4.45 -14.49 -2.56
C LEU A 130 -3.94 -15.84 -3.04
N HIS A 131 -2.67 -16.15 -2.77
CA HIS A 131 -2.09 -17.41 -3.18
C HIS A 131 -3.07 -18.48 -2.72
N SER A 132 -3.85 -19.05 -3.65
CA SER A 132 -4.85 -20.03 -3.27
C SER A 132 -4.08 -21.14 -2.55
N LYS A 133 -4.69 -21.73 -1.54
CA LYS A 133 -4.03 -22.81 -0.79
C LYS A 133 -3.55 -23.89 -1.76
N THR A 134 -4.34 -24.16 -2.80
CA THR A 134 -4.00 -24.99 -3.96
C THR A 134 -2.72 -24.58 -4.70
N ILE A 135 -2.49 -23.30 -4.97
CA ILE A 135 -1.25 -22.81 -5.60
C ILE A 135 -0.08 -22.88 -4.62
N GLN A 136 -0.29 -22.56 -3.34
CA GLN A 136 0.75 -22.71 -2.32
C GLN A 136 1.17 -24.17 -2.18
N ASP A 137 0.21 -25.08 -2.15
CA ASP A 137 0.43 -26.52 -2.06
C ASP A 137 1.10 -27.06 -3.33
N LYS A 138 0.71 -26.59 -4.52
CA LYS A 138 1.38 -26.92 -5.80
C LYS A 138 2.88 -26.58 -5.76
N TRP A 139 3.25 -25.43 -5.19
CA TRP A 139 4.64 -24.96 -5.16
C TRP A 139 5.38 -25.32 -3.87
N LYS A 140 4.71 -25.91 -2.87
CA LYS A 140 5.28 -26.22 -1.55
C LYS A 140 6.52 -27.10 -1.65
N SER A 141 6.48 -28.12 -2.51
CA SER A 141 7.62 -29.02 -2.75
C SER A 141 8.80 -28.29 -3.37
N PHE A 142 8.56 -27.41 -4.35
CA PHE A 142 9.61 -26.61 -4.98
C PHE A 142 10.23 -25.61 -3.99
N VAL A 143 9.41 -24.93 -3.19
CA VAL A 143 9.90 -24.00 -2.15
C VAL A 143 10.74 -24.75 -1.11
N LYS A 144 10.32 -25.95 -0.70
CA LYS A 144 11.09 -26.80 0.22
C LYS A 144 12.42 -27.22 -0.40
N PHE A 145 12.41 -27.66 -1.67
CA PHE A 145 13.63 -27.98 -2.42
C PHE A 145 14.57 -26.77 -2.51
N TRP A 146 14.08 -25.61 -2.95
CA TRP A 146 14.88 -24.40 -3.09
C TRP A 146 15.49 -23.96 -1.77
N ASN A 147 14.72 -24.02 -0.67
CA ASN A 147 15.25 -23.68 0.66
C ASN A 147 16.33 -24.67 1.12
N ASN A 148 16.20 -25.95 0.79
CA ASN A 148 17.22 -26.96 1.09
C ASN A 148 18.49 -26.72 0.25
N GLU A 149 18.36 -26.42 -1.04
CA GLU A 149 19.49 -26.09 -1.92
C GLU A 149 20.21 -24.83 -1.45
N VAL A 150 19.47 -23.77 -1.11
CA VAL A 150 20.04 -22.53 -0.58
C VAL A 150 20.73 -22.77 0.77
N LYS A 151 20.15 -23.61 1.63
CA LYS A 151 20.76 -23.99 2.91
C LYS A 151 22.06 -24.78 2.67
N TYR A 152 22.03 -25.80 1.82
CA TYR A 152 23.19 -26.59 1.43
C TYR A 152 24.29 -25.70 0.84
N PHE A 153 23.96 -24.81 -0.09
CA PHE A 153 24.88 -23.82 -0.65
C PHE A 153 25.50 -22.96 0.45
N ARG A 154 24.69 -22.38 1.36
CA ARG A 154 25.22 -21.52 2.43
C ARG A 154 26.15 -22.23 3.38
N GLU A 155 25.86 -23.48 3.71
CA GLU A 155 26.67 -24.32 4.59
C GLU A 155 27.97 -24.78 3.92
N ASN A 156 27.97 -24.96 2.60
CA ASN A 156 29.09 -25.53 1.86
C ASN A 156 29.81 -24.55 0.91
N ARG A 157 29.41 -23.27 0.85
CA ARG A 157 29.98 -22.27 -0.09
C ARG A 157 31.49 -22.02 0.06
N PHE A 158 32.07 -22.43 1.19
CA PHE A 158 33.51 -22.31 1.47
C PHE A 158 34.23 -23.66 1.51
N SER A 159 33.56 -24.78 1.21
CA SER A 159 34.20 -26.09 1.12
C SER A 159 34.86 -26.27 -0.25
N LYS A 160 36.09 -26.84 -0.27
CA LYS A 160 36.90 -27.02 -1.49
C LYS A 160 36.25 -27.93 -2.56
N ASP A 161 35.23 -28.71 -2.19
CA ASP A 161 34.52 -29.63 -3.11
C ASP A 161 33.39 -28.96 -3.91
N PHE A 162 32.92 -27.78 -3.50
CA PHE A 162 31.82 -27.09 -4.18
C PHE A 162 32.19 -26.65 -5.61
N THR A 163 33.46 -26.29 -5.83
CA THR A 163 34.02 -25.92 -7.13
C THR A 163 34.22 -27.08 -8.10
N LYS A 164 34.19 -28.35 -7.64
CA LYS A 164 34.36 -29.53 -8.51
C LYS A 164 33.04 -30.02 -9.12
N LYS A 165 31.91 -29.89 -8.42
CA LYS A 165 30.60 -30.36 -8.92
C LYS A 165 30.01 -29.44 -10.00
N SER A 166 30.27 -28.14 -9.95
CA SER A 166 29.76 -27.18 -10.93
C SER A 166 30.33 -27.36 -12.35
N TYR A 167 31.46 -28.04 -12.50
CA TYR A 167 32.09 -28.31 -13.80
C TYR A 167 31.67 -29.63 -14.46
N LYS A 168 30.82 -30.46 -13.83
CA LYS A 168 30.44 -31.79 -14.37
C LYS A 168 29.00 -31.91 -14.87
N SER A 169 28.23 -30.83 -14.91
CA SER A 169 26.83 -30.86 -15.38
C SER A 169 26.56 -30.06 -16.67
N PHE A 170 27.60 -29.79 -17.47
CA PHE A 170 27.48 -29.31 -18.85
C PHE A 170 28.52 -30.00 -19.74
N CYS A 171 28.37 -31.32 -19.90
CA CYS A 171 28.79 -32.13 -21.05
C CYS A 171 27.79 -33.26 -21.20
#